data_AF-A0A069SGM6-F1
#
_entry.id   AF-A0A069SGM6-F1
#
_cell.length_a   1.000
_cell.length_b   1.000
_cell.length_c   1.000
_cell.angle_alpha   90.00
_cell.angle_beta   90.00
_cell.angle_gamma   90.00
#
_symmetry.space_group_name_H-M   'P 1'
#
loop_
_entity.id
_entity.type
_entity.pdbx_description
1 polymer ?
#
loop_
_entity_poly.entity_id
_entity_poly.type
_entity_poly.pdbx_seq_one_letter_code
_entity_poly.pdbx_strand_id
1 'polypeptide(L)'
;MNILERADKFAEGKANEAITKAIAQAFVEGYKAGYHDREMEIPADLRDEKTEYVDLGLPSGTLWAADYEKADGKYKDYTYDELLYVKLPTEEQCKELFNCCKIEYDINNYYDFCKVTFLGPNGNRLVFNRTGYISVTGNVDTWHAYIWISDDSSTANTLHIYNTWKYRNAKYGGYEFKQMFSGFRMKVRTVR
;
A
#
# COMPACT_ATOMS: atom_id res chain seq x y z
N MET A 1 -37.10 35.83 26.19
CA MET A 1 -35.98 36.21 25.31
C MET A 1 -36.45 37.34 24.40
N ASN A 2 -35.78 38.48 24.47
CA ASN A 2 -36.08 39.69 23.69
C ASN A 2 -35.63 39.51 22.22
N ILE A 3 -36.27 40.21 21.28
CA ILE A 3 -35.94 40.18 19.85
C ILE A 3 -34.49 40.61 19.55
N LEU A 4 -33.92 41.50 20.37
CA LEU A 4 -32.51 41.91 20.29
C LEU A 4 -31.56 40.75 20.65
N GLU A 5 -31.85 40.02 21.74
CA GLU A 5 -31.07 38.83 22.12
C GLU A 5 -31.14 37.71 21.07
N ARG A 6 -32.24 37.64 20.30
CA ARG A 6 -32.36 36.71 19.16
C ARG A 6 -31.52 37.15 17.97
N ALA A 7 -31.48 38.44 17.67
CA ALA A 7 -30.68 39.00 16.59
C ALA A 7 -29.18 38.82 16.88
N ASP A 8 -28.74 39.07 18.11
CA ASP A 8 -27.34 38.90 18.53
C ASP A 8 -26.89 37.44 18.43
N LYS A 9 -27.68 36.49 18.95
CA LYS A 9 -27.37 35.06 18.81
C LYS A 9 -27.33 34.58 17.36
N PHE A 10 -28.16 35.15 16.49
CA PHE A 10 -28.16 34.82 15.07
C PHE A 10 -26.90 35.35 14.37
N ALA A 11 -26.51 36.60 14.66
CA ALA A 11 -25.29 37.20 14.13
C ALA A 11 -24.03 36.46 14.62
N GLU A 12 -23.98 36.12 15.90
CA GLU A 12 -22.89 35.35 16.51
C GLU A 12 -22.77 33.95 15.89
N GLY A 13 -23.90 33.28 15.65
CA GLY A 13 -23.94 32.00 14.93
C GLY A 13 -23.40 32.09 13.51
N LYS A 14 -23.73 33.16 12.77
CA LYS A 14 -23.23 33.39 11.40
C LYS A 14 -21.75 33.75 11.36
N ALA A 15 -21.28 34.55 12.31
CA ALA A 15 -19.87 34.89 12.45
C ALA A 15 -19.03 33.64 12.74
N ASN A 16 -19.48 32.79 13.68
CA ASN A 16 -18.80 31.52 13.98
C ASN A 16 -18.78 30.59 12.76
N GLU A 17 -19.90 30.47 12.02
CA GLU A 17 -19.95 29.66 10.79
C GLU A 17 -18.94 30.14 9.74
N ALA A 18 -18.82 31.46 9.54
CA ALA A 18 -17.87 32.05 8.59
C ALA A 18 -16.42 31.82 9.01
N ILE A 19 -16.10 31.98 10.30
CA ILE A 19 -14.76 31.74 10.85
C ILE A 19 -14.40 30.25 10.73
N THR A 20 -15.31 29.33 11.07
CA THR A 20 -15.08 27.89 10.93
C THR A 20 -14.81 27.49 9.48
N LYS A 21 -15.56 28.04 8.52
CA LYS A 21 -15.32 27.80 7.09
C LYS A 21 -13.95 28.33 6.64
N ALA A 22 -13.57 29.53 7.08
CA ALA A 22 -12.27 30.11 6.75
C ALA A 22 -11.10 29.27 7.30
N ILE A 23 -11.21 28.75 8.52
CA ILE A 23 -10.20 27.86 9.12
C ILE A 23 -10.12 26.54 8.35
N ALA A 24 -11.25 25.92 8.01
CA ALA A 24 -11.29 24.69 7.23
C ALA A 24 -10.68 24.87 5.83
N GLN A 25 -10.99 26.01 5.18
CA GLN A 25 -10.44 26.37 3.87
C GLN A 25 -8.91 26.56 3.94
N ALA A 26 -8.42 27.31 4.92
CA ALA A 26 -6.99 27.53 5.12
C ALA A 26 -6.23 26.22 5.43
N PHE A 27 -6.85 25.31 6.18
CA PHE A 27 -6.31 23.97 6.41
C PHE A 27 -6.22 23.16 5.11
N VAL A 28 -7.28 23.16 4.28
CA VAL A 28 -7.29 22.46 2.98
C VAL A 28 -6.26 23.04 2.02
N GLU A 29 -6.11 24.36 1.98
CA GLU A 29 -5.14 25.04 1.11
C GLU A 29 -3.70 24.80 1.57
N GLY A 30 -3.41 24.92 2.87
CA GLY A 30 -2.11 24.57 3.44
C GLY A 30 -1.76 23.08 3.26
N TYR A 31 -2.76 22.21 3.38
CA TYR A 31 -2.61 20.78 3.11
C TYR A 31 -2.27 20.49 1.64
N LYS A 32 -2.94 21.15 0.69
CA LYS A 32 -2.66 21.02 -0.75
C LYS A 32 -1.28 21.58 -1.12
N ALA A 33 -0.91 22.73 -0.58
CA ALA A 33 0.40 23.35 -0.81
C ALA A 33 1.54 22.47 -0.29
N GLY A 34 1.44 21.99 0.96
CA GLY A 34 2.45 21.08 1.52
C GLY A 34 2.52 19.71 0.82
N TYR A 35 1.39 19.23 0.26
CA TYR A 35 1.39 18.03 -0.58
C TYR A 35 2.13 18.26 -1.89
N HIS A 36 1.85 19.37 -2.59
CA HIS A 36 2.50 19.74 -3.84
C HIS A 36 4.00 19.99 -3.68
N ASP A 37 4.42 20.66 -2.60
CA ASP A 37 5.84 20.92 -2.34
C ASP A 37 6.61 19.61 -2.05
N ARG A 38 6.05 18.70 -1.25
CA ARG A 38 6.63 17.37 -1.03
C ARG A 38 6.68 16.51 -2.30
N GLU A 39 5.67 16.60 -3.16
CA GLU A 39 5.66 15.90 -4.44
C GLU A 39 6.75 16.42 -5.38
N MET A 40 7.05 17.72 -5.31
CA MET A 40 8.14 18.32 -6.08
C MET A 40 9.53 17.93 -5.59
N GLU A 41 9.70 17.65 -4.28
CA GLU A 41 10.95 17.13 -3.69
C GLU A 41 11.28 15.70 -4.12
N ILE A 42 10.28 14.92 -4.54
CA ILE A 42 10.48 13.57 -5.11
C ILE A 42 11.06 13.73 -6.53
N PRO A 43 12.20 13.07 -6.85
CA PRO A 43 12.73 13.04 -8.20
C PRO A 43 11.66 12.70 -9.23
N ALA A 44 11.61 13.42 -10.35
CA ALA A 44 10.49 13.33 -11.31
C ALA A 44 10.26 11.91 -11.86
N ASP A 45 11.32 11.10 -11.92
CA ASP A 45 11.31 9.69 -12.32
C ASP A 45 10.78 8.73 -11.24
N LEU A 46 10.69 9.20 -9.98
CA LEU A 46 10.13 8.48 -8.84
C LEU A 46 8.70 8.93 -8.49
N ARG A 47 8.23 10.03 -9.09
CA ARG A 47 6.85 10.52 -8.91
C ARG A 47 5.84 9.49 -9.38
N ASP A 48 4.68 9.50 -8.72
CA ASP A 48 3.71 8.41 -8.76
C ASP A 48 2.82 8.41 -10.02
N GLU A 49 3.14 9.24 -11.01
CA GLU A 49 2.28 9.57 -12.16
C GLU A 49 2.04 8.40 -13.13
N LYS A 50 2.84 7.33 -13.05
CA LYS A 50 2.76 6.17 -13.96
C LYS A 50 2.27 4.88 -13.30
N THR A 51 2.17 4.84 -11.97
CA THR A 51 1.80 3.62 -11.25
C THR A 51 0.28 3.48 -11.26
N GLU A 52 -0.22 2.39 -11.83
CA GLU A 52 -1.64 2.03 -11.69
C GLU A 52 -1.89 1.49 -10.28
N TYR A 53 -2.97 1.95 -9.65
CA TYR A 53 -3.35 1.56 -8.30
C TYR A 53 -4.71 0.89 -8.27
N VAL A 54 -4.81 -0.21 -7.53
CA VAL A 54 -6.02 -0.99 -7.28
C VAL A 54 -6.58 -0.63 -5.90
N ASP A 55 -7.84 -0.21 -5.88
CA ASP A 55 -8.63 -0.11 -4.66
C ASP A 55 -9.26 -1.46 -4.35
N LEU A 56 -8.91 -2.08 -3.23
CA LEU A 56 -9.51 -3.33 -2.77
C LEU A 56 -10.71 -3.11 -1.83
N GLY A 57 -11.04 -1.86 -1.49
CA GLY A 57 -12.11 -1.55 -0.54
C GLY A 57 -11.70 -1.86 0.89
N LEU A 58 -10.41 -1.68 1.21
CA LEU A 58 -9.87 -1.89 2.55
C LEU A 58 -10.32 -0.74 3.49
N PRO A 59 -10.60 -1.02 4.77
CA PRO A 59 -10.98 0.00 5.75
C PRO A 59 -10.01 1.19 5.83
N SER A 60 -8.71 0.95 5.69
CA SER A 60 -7.68 1.99 5.70
C SER A 60 -7.70 2.92 4.47
N GLY A 61 -8.46 2.59 3.42
CA GLY A 61 -8.38 3.27 2.13
C GLY A 61 -7.04 3.06 1.43
N THR A 62 -6.28 2.02 1.79
CA THR A 62 -5.01 1.70 1.12
C THR A 62 -5.27 1.21 -0.30
N LEU A 63 -4.65 1.90 -1.26
CA LEU A 63 -4.57 1.51 -2.66
C LEU A 63 -3.21 0.85 -2.90
N TRP A 64 -3.24 -0.29 -3.57
CA TRP A 64 -2.07 -1.12 -3.84
C TRP A 64 -1.67 -0.96 -5.31
N ALA A 65 -0.38 -0.84 -5.60
CA ALA A 65 0.08 -0.86 -7.00
C ALA A 65 -0.43 -2.13 -7.72
N ALA A 66 -0.86 -2.02 -8.97
CA ALA A 66 -1.44 -3.16 -9.70
C ALA A 66 -0.41 -4.27 -10.00
N ASP A 67 0.87 -3.89 -10.11
CA ASP A 67 2.00 -4.79 -10.34
C ASP A 67 3.26 -4.18 -9.70
N TYR A 68 4.33 -4.97 -9.66
CA TYR A 68 5.66 -4.46 -9.32
C TYR A 68 6.13 -3.45 -10.37
N GLU A 69 6.93 -2.50 -9.93
CA GLU A 69 7.44 -1.48 -10.84
C GLU A 69 8.46 -2.06 -11.81
N LYS A 70 8.33 -1.67 -13.08
CA LYS A 70 9.20 -2.09 -14.17
C LYS A 70 9.76 -0.89 -14.90
N ALA A 71 11.06 -0.93 -15.19
CA ALA A 71 11.74 -0.02 -16.10
C ALA A 71 12.26 -0.84 -17.29
N ASP A 72 11.98 -0.41 -18.52
CA ASP A 72 12.40 -1.09 -19.76
C ASP A 72 12.03 -2.60 -19.80
N GLY A 73 10.86 -2.94 -19.27
CA GLY A 73 10.35 -4.32 -19.23
C GLY A 73 11.00 -5.23 -18.18
N LYS A 74 11.90 -4.72 -17.34
CA LYS A 74 12.52 -5.43 -16.22
C LYS A 74 12.06 -4.84 -14.89
N TYR A 75 12.02 -5.66 -13.83
CA TYR A 75 11.72 -5.16 -12.49
C TYR A 75 12.74 -4.09 -12.09
N LYS A 76 12.24 -2.97 -11.56
CA LYS A 76 13.07 -1.83 -11.16
C LYS A 76 13.71 -2.13 -9.81
N ASP A 77 15.04 -2.10 -9.80
CA ASP A 77 15.80 -2.07 -8.57
C ASP A 77 15.90 -0.64 -8.04
N TYR A 78 15.65 -0.48 -6.75
CA TYR A 78 15.80 0.77 -6.03
C TYR A 78 17.00 0.72 -5.09
N THR A 79 17.80 1.76 -5.10
CA THR A 79 18.82 2.02 -4.09
C THR A 79 18.18 2.36 -2.74
N TYR A 80 18.95 2.27 -1.67
CA TYR A 80 18.51 2.65 -0.32
C TYR A 80 18.04 4.11 -0.25
N ASP A 81 18.69 5.02 -0.98
CA ASP A 81 18.32 6.43 -1.00
C ASP A 81 16.98 6.67 -1.71
N GLU A 82 16.73 5.95 -2.81
CA GLU A 82 15.44 6.06 -3.52
C GLU A 82 14.28 5.49 -2.70
N LEU A 83 14.53 4.49 -1.84
CA LEU A 83 13.50 3.93 -0.95
C LEU A 83 12.95 4.95 0.05
N LEU A 84 13.69 6.01 0.38
CA LEU A 84 13.20 7.09 1.25
C LEU A 84 12.00 7.84 0.63
N TYR A 85 11.88 7.77 -0.69
CA TYR A 85 10.84 8.48 -1.45
C TYR A 85 9.73 7.52 -1.94
N VAL A 86 9.94 6.20 -1.82
CA VAL A 86 8.98 5.18 -2.23
C VAL A 86 8.11 4.79 -1.05
N LYS A 87 6.79 4.95 -1.17
CA LYS A 87 5.84 4.48 -0.16
C LYS A 87 5.67 2.96 -0.26
N LEU A 88 6.49 2.23 0.49
CA LEU A 88 6.35 0.79 0.68
C LEU A 88 5.18 0.47 1.63
N PRO A 89 4.53 -0.70 1.49
CA PRO A 89 3.52 -1.15 2.43
C PRO A 89 4.10 -1.34 3.83
N THR A 90 3.37 -0.92 4.86
CA THR A 90 3.73 -1.22 6.25
C THR A 90 3.29 -2.63 6.66
N GLU A 91 3.77 -3.10 7.81
CA GLU A 91 3.35 -4.37 8.41
C GLU A 91 1.83 -4.40 8.66
N GLU A 92 1.25 -3.30 9.15
CA GLU A 92 -0.19 -3.16 9.42
C GLU A 92 -1.02 -3.21 8.14
N GLN A 93 -0.57 -2.54 7.08
CA GLN A 93 -1.25 -2.58 5.78
C GLN A 93 -1.23 -3.99 5.21
N CYS A 94 -0.10 -4.70 5.33
CA CYS A 94 -0.02 -6.10 4.97
C CYS A 94 -1.00 -6.95 5.79
N LYS A 95 -1.00 -6.81 7.12
CA LYS A 95 -1.94 -7.53 8.00
C LYS A 95 -3.40 -7.27 7.63
N GLU A 96 -3.76 -6.02 7.34
CA GLU A 96 -5.11 -5.66 6.89
C GLU A 96 -5.46 -6.37 5.57
N LEU A 97 -4.55 -6.37 4.60
CA LEU A 97 -4.74 -7.07 3.32
C LEU A 97 -5.11 -8.55 3.54
N PHE A 98 -4.40 -9.25 4.44
CA PHE A 98 -4.70 -10.66 4.75
C PHE A 98 -5.98 -10.87 5.55
N ASN A 99 -6.36 -9.90 6.40
CA ASN A 99 -7.54 -10.01 7.27
C ASN A 99 -8.85 -9.62 6.55
N CYS A 100 -8.78 -8.70 5.60
CA CYS A 100 -9.95 -8.13 4.95
C CYS A 100 -10.26 -8.74 3.57
N CYS A 101 -9.26 -9.30 2.88
CA CYS A 101 -9.46 -9.91 1.57
C CYS A 101 -9.71 -11.41 1.67
N LYS A 102 -10.52 -11.93 0.74
CA LYS A 102 -10.53 -13.37 0.47
C LYS A 102 -9.26 -13.71 -0.33
N ILE A 103 -8.57 -14.78 0.05
CA ILE A 103 -7.31 -15.17 -0.57
C ILE A 103 -7.48 -16.47 -1.33
N GLU A 104 -7.07 -16.48 -2.59
CA GLU A 104 -7.05 -17.66 -3.45
C GLU A 104 -5.63 -17.94 -3.91
N TYR A 105 -5.22 -19.20 -3.79
CA TYR A 105 -3.89 -19.64 -4.16
C TYR A 105 -4.01 -20.53 -5.40
N ASP A 106 -3.43 -20.09 -6.51
CA ASP A 106 -3.39 -20.89 -7.73
C ASP A 106 -2.11 -21.73 -7.75
N ILE A 107 -2.34 -23.03 -7.84
CA ILE A 107 -1.30 -24.07 -7.84
C ILE A 107 -1.32 -24.73 -9.22
N ASN A 108 -0.17 -24.83 -9.88
CA ASN A 108 -0.08 -25.58 -11.15
C ASN A 108 0.04 -27.10 -10.87
N ASN A 109 -0.11 -27.91 -11.91
CA ASN A 109 -0.22 -29.38 -11.89
C ASN A 109 0.88 -30.13 -11.11
N TYR A 110 1.97 -29.48 -10.72
CA TYR A 110 3.09 -30.03 -9.97
C TYR A 110 3.14 -29.63 -8.48
N TYR A 111 2.05 -29.09 -7.92
CA TYR A 111 2.01 -28.53 -6.55
C TYR A 111 2.83 -27.25 -6.37
N ASP A 112 3.12 -26.57 -7.47
CA ASP A 112 3.89 -25.33 -7.48
C ASP A 112 2.97 -24.13 -7.32
N PHE A 113 3.23 -23.30 -6.30
CA PHE A 113 2.56 -22.01 -6.15
C PHE A 113 2.94 -21.13 -7.35
N CYS A 114 1.92 -20.71 -8.09
CA CYS A 114 2.10 -19.85 -9.25
C CYS A 114 1.78 -18.40 -8.93
N LYS A 115 0.64 -18.19 -8.25
CA LYS A 115 0.20 -16.86 -7.85
C LYS A 115 -0.75 -16.92 -6.65
N VAL A 116 -0.81 -15.83 -5.91
CA VAL A 116 -1.85 -15.54 -4.93
C VAL A 116 -2.73 -14.41 -5.44
N THR A 117 -4.04 -14.56 -5.29
CA THR A 117 -5.02 -13.53 -5.61
C THR A 117 -5.71 -13.10 -4.33
N PHE A 118 -5.68 -11.80 -4.06
CA PHE A 118 -6.45 -11.14 -3.01
C PHE A 118 -7.70 -10.53 -3.66
N LEU A 119 -8.87 -11.00 -3.25
CA LEU A 119 -10.17 -10.44 -3.62
C LEU A 119 -10.65 -9.53 -2.48
N GLY A 120 -10.66 -8.23 -2.76
CA GLY A 120 -11.06 -7.20 -1.80
C GLY A 120 -12.57 -7.20 -1.50
N PRO A 121 -13.01 -6.60 -0.38
CA PRO A 121 -14.44 -6.45 -0.05
C PRO A 121 -15.29 -5.81 -1.15
N ASN A 122 -14.71 -4.92 -1.97
CA ASN A 122 -15.39 -4.27 -3.08
C ASN A 122 -15.44 -5.12 -4.38
N GLY A 123 -14.87 -6.32 -4.37
CA GLY A 123 -14.83 -7.23 -5.53
C GLY A 123 -13.64 -7.02 -6.49
N ASN A 124 -12.80 -6.00 -6.28
CA ASN A 124 -11.55 -5.84 -7.03
C ASN A 124 -10.51 -6.86 -6.58
N ARG A 125 -9.54 -7.13 -7.45
CA ARG A 125 -8.51 -8.13 -7.20
C ARG A 125 -7.10 -7.58 -7.34
N LEU A 126 -6.22 -8.08 -6.50
CA LEU A 126 -4.77 -7.87 -6.55
C LEU A 126 -4.10 -9.23 -6.69
N VAL A 127 -3.14 -9.35 -7.60
CA VAL A 127 -2.50 -10.63 -7.93
C VAL A 127 -1.01 -10.52 -7.75
N PHE A 128 -0.42 -11.44 -6.99
CA PHE A 128 1.03 -11.59 -6.88
C PHE A 128 1.46 -12.90 -7.51
N ASN A 129 2.34 -12.81 -8.51
CA ASN A 129 3.03 -13.96 -9.08
C ASN A 129 4.19 -14.39 -8.17
N ARG A 130 4.68 -15.61 -8.34
CA ARG A 130 5.97 -16.01 -7.73
C ARG A 130 7.10 -15.10 -8.19
N THR A 131 7.93 -14.70 -7.24
CA THR A 131 9.02 -13.76 -7.48
C THR A 131 10.37 -14.29 -7.02
N GLY A 132 10.41 -15.13 -5.98
CA GLY A 132 11.68 -15.53 -5.34
C GLY A 132 12.29 -14.40 -4.51
N TYR A 133 13.56 -14.55 -4.15
CA TYR A 133 14.33 -13.56 -3.40
C TYR A 133 15.77 -13.46 -3.90
N ILE A 134 16.48 -12.41 -3.51
CA ILE A 134 17.89 -12.19 -3.88
C ILE A 134 18.78 -12.56 -2.70
N SER A 135 19.81 -13.37 -2.96
CA SER A 135 20.81 -13.80 -1.98
C SER A 135 22.21 -13.30 -2.36
N VAL A 136 23.19 -13.51 -1.47
CA VAL A 136 24.60 -13.19 -1.76
C VAL A 136 25.17 -13.93 -2.98
N THR A 137 24.61 -15.09 -3.34
CA THR A 137 25.02 -15.86 -4.53
C THR A 137 24.18 -15.55 -5.77
N GLY A 138 23.26 -14.60 -5.69
CA GLY A 138 22.37 -14.20 -6.78
C GLY A 138 20.89 -14.50 -6.51
N ASN A 139 20.09 -14.43 -7.58
CA ASN A 139 18.64 -14.62 -7.51
C ASN A 139 18.30 -16.06 -7.15
N VAL A 140 17.56 -16.24 -6.07
CA VAL A 140 17.01 -17.51 -5.63
C VAL A 140 15.57 -17.58 -6.09
N ASP A 141 15.36 -18.38 -7.13
CA ASP A 141 14.02 -18.73 -7.56
C ASP A 141 13.37 -19.65 -6.53
N THR A 142 12.37 -19.13 -5.83
CA THR A 142 11.54 -19.92 -4.95
C THR A 142 10.10 -19.90 -5.42
N TRP A 143 9.38 -20.95 -5.07
CA TRP A 143 7.97 -21.12 -5.40
C TRP A 143 7.07 -20.22 -4.54
N HIS A 144 7.49 -19.04 -4.11
CA HIS A 144 6.74 -18.17 -3.21
C HIS A 144 6.80 -16.71 -3.70
N ALA A 145 5.90 -15.87 -3.17
CA ALA A 145 5.89 -14.44 -3.43
C ALA A 145 6.54 -13.69 -2.26
N TYR A 146 7.37 -12.70 -2.58
CA TYR A 146 8.03 -11.85 -1.59
C TYR A 146 7.80 -10.39 -1.94
N ILE A 147 7.50 -9.58 -0.94
CA ILE A 147 7.19 -8.15 -1.08
C ILE A 147 7.99 -7.40 -0.04
N TRP A 148 8.68 -6.34 -0.44
CA TRP A 148 9.34 -5.46 0.50
C TRP A 148 8.31 -4.62 1.27
N ILE A 149 8.45 -4.55 2.61
CA ILE A 149 7.66 -3.69 3.50
C ILE A 149 8.51 -2.57 4.14
N SER A 150 7.89 -1.47 4.56
CA SER A 150 8.61 -0.37 5.23
C SER A 150 9.31 -0.86 6.51
N ASP A 151 10.55 -0.42 6.71
CA ASP A 151 11.46 -0.86 7.78
C ASP A 151 11.15 -0.20 9.14
N ASP A 152 9.89 0.14 9.40
CA ASP A 152 9.47 0.79 10.65
C ASP A 152 9.54 -0.18 11.85
N SER A 153 9.77 -1.48 11.60
CA SER A 153 10.01 -2.50 12.62
C SER A 153 11.43 -3.09 12.50
N SER A 154 12.17 -3.11 13.60
CA SER A 154 13.57 -3.54 13.67
C SER A 154 13.83 -5.04 13.41
N THR A 155 12.84 -5.77 12.88
CA THR A 155 12.83 -7.24 12.87
C THR A 155 12.54 -7.87 11.51
N ALA A 156 11.96 -7.15 10.54
CA ALA A 156 11.71 -7.70 9.20
C ALA A 156 11.48 -6.61 8.15
N ASN A 157 12.01 -6.82 6.95
CA ASN A 157 11.88 -5.93 5.80
C ASN A 157 11.14 -6.58 4.61
N THR A 158 10.75 -7.86 4.73
CA THR A 158 10.08 -8.59 3.66
C THR A 158 8.87 -9.35 4.18
N LEU A 159 7.73 -9.18 3.52
CA LEU A 159 6.57 -10.06 3.61
C LEU A 159 6.79 -11.27 2.69
N HIS A 160 6.83 -12.47 3.27
CA HIS A 160 6.89 -13.74 2.56
C HIS A 160 5.52 -14.39 2.54
N ILE A 161 4.95 -14.57 1.34
CA ILE A 161 3.66 -15.21 1.12
C ILE A 161 3.91 -16.61 0.56
N TYR A 162 3.46 -17.62 1.30
CA TYR A 162 3.72 -19.02 0.99
C TYR A 162 2.44 -19.84 0.98
N ASN A 163 2.50 -20.97 0.29
CA ASN A 163 1.50 -22.02 0.40
C ASN A 163 2.13 -23.26 1.03
N THR A 164 1.63 -23.68 2.20
CA THR A 164 2.22 -24.82 2.95
C THR A 164 1.91 -26.18 2.33
N TRP A 165 1.08 -26.25 1.28
CA TRP A 165 0.46 -27.48 0.81
C TRP A 165 1.22 -28.22 -0.29
N LYS A 166 2.55 -28.12 -0.29
CA LYS A 166 3.42 -29.08 -1.01
C LYS A 166 3.24 -30.53 -0.53
N TYR A 167 2.42 -30.79 0.51
CA TYR A 167 2.29 -32.11 1.15
C TYR A 167 0.89 -32.67 1.50
N ARG A 168 -0.30 -32.10 1.12
CA ARG A 168 -1.65 -32.78 1.04
C ARG A 168 -2.84 -31.80 1.15
N ASN A 169 -3.61 -31.48 0.04
CA ASN A 169 -4.95 -30.76 -0.26
C ASN A 169 -5.23 -29.18 -0.32
N ALA A 170 -4.47 -28.32 -1.00
CA ALA A 170 -4.82 -26.91 -1.38
C ALA A 170 -5.40 -25.84 -0.39
N LYS A 171 -5.77 -26.11 0.88
CA LYS A 171 -6.63 -25.19 1.68
C LYS A 171 -5.94 -24.18 2.63
N TYR A 172 -4.64 -24.27 2.95
CA TYR A 172 -4.00 -23.31 3.88
C TYR A 172 -2.68 -22.73 3.35
N GLY A 173 -2.76 -21.59 2.66
CA GLY A 173 -1.62 -20.67 2.53
C GLY A 173 -1.44 -19.80 3.77
N GLY A 174 -0.30 -19.12 3.85
CA GLY A 174 0.05 -18.27 4.99
C GLY A 174 1.04 -17.18 4.60
N TYR A 175 1.40 -16.36 5.57
CA TYR A 175 2.43 -15.35 5.41
C TYR A 175 3.27 -15.24 6.68
N GLU A 176 4.47 -14.72 6.52
CA GLU A 176 5.37 -14.40 7.62
C GLU A 176 6.24 -13.20 7.24
N PHE A 177 6.73 -12.47 8.23
CA PHE A 177 7.67 -11.38 8.03
C PHE A 177 9.09 -11.91 8.25
N LYS A 178 9.98 -11.61 7.32
CA LYS A 178 11.36 -12.11 7.28
C LYS A 178 12.35 -11.01 7.00
N GLN A 179 13.54 -11.14 7.59
CA GLN A 179 14.69 -10.30 7.27
C GLN A 179 15.44 -10.90 6.07
N MET A 180 14.96 -10.56 4.88
CA MET A 180 15.46 -11.06 3.59
C MET A 180 15.37 -9.95 2.55
N PHE A 181 16.17 -10.03 1.49
CA PHE A 181 16.08 -9.08 0.38
C PHE A 181 15.31 -9.74 -0.76
N SER A 182 14.05 -9.35 -0.97
CA SER A 182 13.23 -9.93 -2.04
C SER A 182 13.66 -9.45 -3.43
N GLY A 183 14.19 -8.23 -3.54
CA GLY A 183 14.41 -7.54 -4.82
C GLY A 183 13.13 -6.93 -5.42
N PHE A 184 11.96 -7.42 -5.04
CA PHE A 184 10.66 -6.98 -5.57
C PHE A 184 9.97 -6.00 -4.63
N ARG A 185 9.71 -4.80 -5.14
CA ARG A 185 9.12 -3.69 -4.39
C ARG A 185 7.76 -3.35 -4.95
N MET A 186 6.84 -3.07 -4.06
CA MET A 186 5.49 -2.70 -4.41
C MET A 186 5.14 -1.41 -3.70
N LYS A 187 4.54 -0.47 -4.41
CA LYS A 187 4.10 0.81 -3.84
C LYS A 187 2.70 0.67 -3.27
N VAL A 188 2.43 1.46 -2.25
CA VAL A 188 1.08 1.73 -1.76
C VAL A 188 0.85 3.22 -1.64
N ARG A 189 -0.42 3.61 -1.72
CA ARG A 189 -0.85 4.96 -1.37
C ARG A 189 -2.14 4.89 -0.58
N THR A 190 -2.35 5.81 0.34
CA THR A 190 -3.63 5.94 1.05
C THR A 190 -4.51 6.95 0.32
N VAL A 191 -5.79 6.61 0.17
CA VAL A 191 -6.81 7.62 -0.12
C VAL A 191 -6.93 8.48 1.14
N ARG A 192 -6.49 9.73 1.06
CA ARG A 192 -6.65 10.72 2.13
C ARG A 192 -7.89 11.57 1.88
#